data_AF-A0A349JNK2-F1
#
_entry.id   AF-A0A349JNK2-F1
#
_cell.length_a   1.000
_cell.length_b   1.000
_cell.length_c   1.000
_cell.angle_alpha   90.00
_cell.angle_beta   90.00
_cell.angle_gamma   90.00
#
_symmetry.space_group_name_H-M   'P 1'
#
loop_
_entity.id
_entity.type
_entity.pdbx_description
1 polymer ?
#
loop_
_entity_poly.entity_id
_entity_poly.type
_entity_poly.pdbx_seq_one_letter_code
_entity_poly.pdbx_strand_id
1 'polypeptide(L)'
;MNTTKTLRRYWETHNGKASPLLHIRDYLRSKSIPLDASDVKNLAEEVGLSKATVRSVISDYDDLHGEKAEIRICQGRSCMLAGASQLRTNLEKQ
;
A
#
# COMPACT_ATOMS: atom_id res chain seq x y z
N MET A 1 -2.86 32.15 -5.95
CA MET A 1 -1.54 31.48 -6.07
C MET A 1 -1.77 29.98 -6.17
N ASN A 2 -1.23 29.33 -7.20
CA ASN A 2 -1.50 27.92 -7.55
C ASN A 2 -0.73 26.94 -6.64
N THR A 3 -1.25 26.71 -5.45
CA THR A 3 -0.70 25.84 -4.39
C THR A 3 -0.52 24.38 -4.83
N THR A 4 -1.34 23.90 -5.77
CA THR A 4 -1.34 22.52 -6.28
C THR A 4 -0.12 22.18 -7.15
N LYS A 5 0.38 23.13 -7.94
CA LYS A 5 1.59 22.93 -8.78
C LYS A 5 2.84 22.75 -7.92
N THR A 6 2.92 23.44 -6.79
CA THR A 6 4.04 23.38 -5.85
C THR A 6 4.04 22.06 -5.08
N LEU A 7 2.87 21.58 -4.67
CA LEU A 7 2.69 20.27 -4.01
C LEU A 7 3.15 19.12 -4.91
N ARG A 8 2.64 19.03 -6.14
CA ARG A 8 3.05 17.96 -7.08
C ARG A 8 4.57 17.91 -7.28
N ARG A 9 5.19 19.08 -7.51
CA ARG A 9 6.64 19.17 -7.74
C ARG A 9 7.45 18.82 -6.49
N TYR A 10 6.96 19.16 -5.30
CA TYR A 10 7.57 18.74 -4.04
C TYR A 10 7.54 17.21 -3.89
N TRP A 11 6.43 16.57 -4.24
CA TRP A 11 6.25 15.12 -4.14
C TRP A 11 7.12 14.36 -5.14
N GLU A 12 7.24 14.85 -6.37
CA GLU A 12 8.14 14.32 -7.39
C GLU A 12 9.61 14.45 -6.98
N THR A 13 9.98 15.53 -6.28
CA THR A 13 11.39 15.80 -5.88
C THR A 13 11.80 15.07 -4.60
N HIS A 14 10.87 14.87 -3.66
CA HIS A 14 11.15 14.27 -2.35
C HIS A 14 10.61 12.85 -2.23
N ASN A 15 10.24 12.21 -3.35
CA ASN A 15 9.59 10.90 -3.40
C ASN A 15 8.39 10.79 -2.43
N GLY A 16 7.67 11.89 -2.24
CA GLY A 16 6.55 11.95 -1.30
C GLY A 16 6.91 11.60 0.15
N LYS A 17 8.13 11.82 0.65
CA LYS A 17 8.53 11.48 2.05
C LYS A 17 7.59 11.98 3.16
N ALA A 18 6.81 13.03 2.91
CA ALA A 18 5.79 13.55 3.83
C ALA A 18 4.35 13.18 3.41
N SER A 19 4.19 12.20 2.52
CA SER A 19 2.89 11.74 2.03
C SER A 19 2.21 10.90 3.10
N PRO A 20 0.95 11.22 3.47
CA PRO A 20 0.15 10.39 4.36
C PRO A 20 0.10 8.91 3.94
N LEU A 21 0.10 8.62 2.63
CA LEU A 21 0.03 7.25 2.13
C LEU A 21 1.31 6.44 2.43
N LEU A 22 2.48 7.09 2.35
CA LEU A 22 3.74 6.43 2.67
C LEU A 22 3.87 6.17 4.17
N HIS A 23 3.38 7.11 5.00
CA HIS A 23 3.32 6.91 6.45
C HIS A 23 2.35 5.78 6.82
N ILE A 24 1.16 5.73 6.22
CA ILE A 24 0.21 4.63 6.37
C ILE A 24 0.86 3.28 6.01
N ARG A 25 1.55 3.21 4.86
CA ARG A 25 2.26 1.99 4.43
C ARG A 25 3.32 1.54 5.43
N ASP A 26 4.15 2.47 5.89
CA ASP A 26 5.26 2.16 6.78
C ASP A 26 4.75 1.75 8.17
N TYR A 27 3.68 2.40 8.67
CA TYR A 27 2.96 1.99 9.88
C TYR A 27 2.45 0.55 9.76
N LEU A 28 1.72 0.23 8.68
CA LEU A 28 1.17 -1.11 8.43
C LEU A 28 2.24 -2.18 8.35
N ARG A 29 3.40 -1.88 7.75
CA ARG A 29 4.54 -2.82 7.68
C ARG A 29 5.29 -3.00 8.99
N SER A 30 5.16 -2.04 9.92
CA SER A 30 5.75 -2.12 11.26
C SER A 30 4.90 -2.90 12.25
N LYS A 31 3.58 -2.98 11.98
CA LYS A 31 2.60 -3.70 12.78
C LYS A 31 2.29 -5.05 12.14
N SER A 32 1.90 -6.01 12.96
CA SER A 32 1.25 -7.22 12.46
C SER A 32 -0.20 -6.86 12.11
N ILE A 33 -0.59 -7.07 10.85
CA ILE A 33 -1.98 -6.98 10.39
C ILE A 33 -2.74 -8.17 11.04
N PRO A 34 -4.02 -8.04 11.44
CA PRO A 34 -4.95 -6.91 11.31
C PRO A 34 -4.81 -5.82 12.35
N LEU A 35 -5.02 -4.57 11.93
CA LEU A 35 -5.07 -3.40 12.82
C LEU A 35 -6.35 -3.38 13.65
N ASP A 36 -6.25 -2.98 14.91
CA ASP A 36 -7.41 -2.74 15.75
C ASP A 36 -7.97 -1.29 15.59
N ALA A 37 -9.08 -0.99 16.27
CA ALA A 37 -9.69 0.33 16.21
C ALA A 37 -8.80 1.45 16.81
N SER A 38 -7.92 1.10 17.76
CA SER A 38 -6.96 2.02 18.38
C SER A 38 -5.84 2.36 17.40
N ASP A 39 -5.30 1.38 16.69
CA ASP A 39 -4.29 1.57 15.65
C ASP A 39 -4.79 2.53 14.56
N VAL A 40 -6.02 2.33 14.06
CA VAL A 40 -6.62 3.22 13.05
C VAL A 40 -6.79 4.64 13.59
N LYS A 41 -7.17 4.78 14.88
CA LYS A 41 -7.32 6.10 15.50
C LYS A 41 -5.97 6.82 15.61
N ASN A 42 -4.94 6.14 16.12
CA ASN A 42 -3.62 6.72 16.30
C ASN A 42 -3.01 7.12 14.96
N LEU A 43 -3.13 6.25 13.95
CA LEU A 43 -2.65 6.53 12.60
C LEU A 43 -3.37 7.74 11.99
N ALA A 44 -4.69 7.86 12.16
CA ALA A 44 -5.46 8.99 11.68
C ALA A 44 -5.01 10.32 12.30
N GLU A 45 -4.70 10.33 13.59
CA GLU A 45 -4.14 11.49 14.29
C GLU A 45 -2.73 11.83 13.80
N GLU A 46 -1.87 10.83 13.58
CA GLU A 46 -0.50 10.99 13.11
C GLU A 46 -0.43 11.59 11.69
N VAL A 47 -1.26 11.10 10.76
CA VAL A 47 -1.27 11.60 9.37
C VAL A 47 -2.24 12.77 9.14
N GLY A 48 -2.97 13.21 10.17
CA GLY A 48 -3.92 14.31 10.09
C GLY A 48 -5.12 14.06 9.18
N LEU A 49 -5.57 12.81 9.07
CA LEU A 49 -6.71 12.41 8.22
C LEU A 49 -7.88 11.89 9.07
N SER A 50 -9.06 11.81 8.48
CA SER A 50 -10.20 11.19 9.17
C SER A 50 -10.01 9.68 9.30
N LYS A 51 -10.54 9.08 10.38
CA LYS A 51 -10.56 7.61 10.54
C LYS A 51 -11.22 6.89 9.37
N ALA A 52 -12.25 7.49 8.76
CA ALA A 52 -12.91 6.92 7.59
C ALA A 52 -11.98 6.91 6.37
N THR A 53 -11.24 8.00 6.14
CA THR A 53 -10.25 8.10 5.06
C THR A 53 -9.14 7.07 5.22
N VAL A 54 -8.60 6.93 6.43
CA VAL A 54 -7.55 5.92 6.72
C VAL A 54 -8.08 4.51 6.45
N ARG A 55 -9.30 4.18 6.90
CA ARG A 55 -9.92 2.88 6.62
C ARG A 55 -10.13 2.62 5.14
N SER A 56 -10.61 3.62 4.38
CA SER A 56 -10.77 3.50 2.94
C SER A 56 -9.44 3.22 2.27
N VAL A 57 -8.40 4.00 2.58
CA VAL A 57 -7.06 3.81 2.00
C VAL A 57 -6.51 2.41 2.32
N ILE A 58 -6.62 1.96 3.57
CA ILE A 58 -6.20 0.61 3.93
C ILE A 58 -6.95 -0.42 3.08
N SER A 59 -8.28 -0.30 2.99
CA SER A 59 -9.12 -1.24 2.26
C SER A 59 -8.97 -1.20 0.75
N ASP A 60 -8.63 -0.05 0.17
CA ASP A 60 -8.61 0.16 -1.28
C ASP A 60 -7.30 -0.29 -1.93
N TYR A 61 -6.19 -0.28 -1.18
CA TYR A 61 -4.85 -0.56 -1.69
C TYR A 61 -4.38 -1.96 -1.29
N ASP A 62 -4.48 -2.91 -2.23
CA ASP A 62 -4.01 -4.29 -2.06
C ASP A 62 -2.53 -4.39 -1.64
N ASP A 63 -1.69 -3.46 -2.10
CA ASP A 63 -0.25 -3.49 -1.81
C ASP A 63 0.10 -3.13 -0.36
N LEU A 64 -0.86 -2.57 0.39
CA LEU A 64 -0.73 -2.28 1.82
C LEU A 64 -0.99 -3.50 2.71
N HIS A 65 -1.61 -4.56 2.19
CA HIS A 65 -1.99 -5.74 2.94
C HIS A 65 -0.97 -6.89 2.91
N GLY A 66 0.05 -6.82 2.04
CA GLY A 66 0.97 -7.93 1.85
C GLY A 66 1.91 -8.16 3.04
N GLU A 67 2.06 -9.42 3.46
CA GLU A 67 3.10 -9.80 4.40
C GLU A 67 4.50 -9.56 3.79
N LYS A 68 5.51 -9.36 4.65
CA LYS A 68 6.89 -9.08 4.21
C LYS A 68 7.52 -10.19 3.35
N ALA A 69 6.92 -11.37 3.27
CA ALA A 69 7.48 -12.56 2.63
C ALA A 69 6.53 -13.26 1.64
N GLU A 70 5.70 -12.52 0.90
CA GLU A 70 4.84 -13.10 -0.12
C GLU A 70 5.50 -13.18 -1.51
N ILE A 71 5.42 -14.34 -2.14
CA ILE A 71 5.74 -14.50 -3.57
C ILE A 71 4.57 -13.95 -4.38
N ARG A 72 4.82 -12.87 -5.14
CA ARG A 72 3.81 -12.25 -6.01
C ARG A 72 3.98 -12.76 -7.45
N ILE A 73 2.93 -13.35 -8.01
CA ILE A 73 2.91 -13.85 -9.39
C ILE A 73 2.09 -12.89 -10.26
N CYS A 74 2.71 -12.41 -11.34
CA CYS A 74 2.03 -11.55 -12.31
C CYS A 74 0.90 -12.30 -13.03
N GLN A 75 -0.33 -11.78 -12.95
CA GLN A 75 -1.51 -12.30 -13.67
C GLN A 75 -1.98 -11.40 -14.82
N GLY A 76 -1.19 -10.38 -15.18
CA GLY A 76 -1.46 -9.55 -16.36
C GLY A 76 -1.36 -10.36 -17.66
N ARG A 77 -2.05 -9.89 -18.71
CA ARG A 77 -2.18 -10.61 -19.99
C ARG A 77 -0.84 -11.10 -20.56
N SER A 78 0.19 -10.27 -20.56
CA SER A 78 1.52 -10.65 -21.06
C SER A 78 2.14 -11.80 -20.27
N CYS A 79 2.03 -11.76 -18.94
CA CYS A 79 2.54 -12.82 -18.06
C CYS A 79 1.76 -14.12 -18.23
N MET A 80 0.44 -14.03 -18.39
CA MET A 80 -0.42 -15.19 -18.64
C MET A 80 -0.07 -15.87 -19.96
N LEU A 81 0.16 -15.11 -21.02
CA LEU A 81 0.61 -15.64 -22.32
C LEU A 81 2.00 -16.29 -22.24
N ALA A 82 2.87 -15.81 -21.34
CA ALA A 82 4.19 -16.36 -21.09
C ALA A 82 4.22 -17.55 -20.11
N GLY A 83 3.05 -18.03 -19.64
CA GLY A 83 2.96 -19.23 -18.80
C GLY A 83 2.86 -19.00 -17.29
N ALA A 84 2.45 -17.82 -16.82
CA ALA A 84 2.28 -17.53 -15.39
C ALA A 84 1.34 -18.51 -14.66
N SER A 85 0.32 -19.06 -15.35
CA SER A 85 -0.55 -20.10 -14.77
C SER A 85 0.21 -21.35 -14.37
N GLN A 86 1.14 -21.80 -15.22
CA GLN A 86 1.94 -23.00 -14.97
C GLN A 86 2.90 -22.75 -13.81
N LEU A 87 3.50 -21.56 -13.75
CA LEU A 87 4.36 -21.15 -12.64
C LEU A 87 3.61 -21.22 -11.31
N ARG A 88 2.39 -20.69 -11.23
CA ARG A 88 1.56 -20.75 -10.01
C ARG A 88 1.32 -22.20 -9.58
N THR A 89 0.86 -23.06 -10.49
CA THR A 89 0.59 -24.47 -10.18
C THR A 89 1.85 -25.24 -9.74
N ASN A 90 3.02 -24.89 -10.28
CA ASN A 90 4.28 -25.52 -9.86
C ASN A 90 4.70 -25.10 -8.45
N LEU A 91 4.45 -23.84 -8.07
CA LEU A 91 4.74 -23.32 -6.73
C LEU A 91 3.77 -23.85 -5.68
N GLU A 92 2.49 -24.08 -6.02
CA GLU A 92 1.48 -24.66 -5.12
C GLU A 92 1.71 -26.14 -4.80
N LYS A 93 2.52 -26.84 -5.60
CA LYS A 93 2.81 -28.28 -5.45
C LYS A 93 4.08 -28.59 -4.64
N GLN A 94 4.83 -27.57 -4.24
CA GLN A 94 6.01 -27.70 -3.36
C GLN A 94 5.58 -27.62 -1.90
#